data_AF-V2X2B5-F1
#
_entry.id   AF-V2X2B5-F1
#
_cell.length_a   1.000
_cell.length_b   1.000
_cell.length_c   1.000
_cell.angle_alpha   90.00
_cell.angle_beta   90.00
_cell.angle_gamma   90.00
#
_symmetry.space_group_name_H-M   'P 1'
#
loop_
_entity.id
_entity.type
_entity.pdbx_description
1 polymer ?
#
loop_
_entity_poly.entity_id
_entity_poly.type
_entity_poly.pdbx_seq_one_letter_code
_entity_poly.pdbx_strand_id
1 'polypeptide(L)'
;MVLPMSLLACILPSLVFAQDGVVSGPQTSSEAAGYICDASKCKLPSCNCASTSPPGGLNASDVPQFIVFTADDAIQSYTLDSVNQFLAHRKNPNGCRPKMTYYTSLAYTNYTLVTDWYVAGNEIADHTMTHVGDPPANEINGNLVALNALAGIPLNAMRGFRAPFLNYSANTLRLLAQAGFTYDSSAASSIPVTDPATDAYWPYTLDYGMANDCLMVEGTCKGQLKLPGFWEIPMYAFFDKRGVAGPHLMDPWLDTANGNSKVNNTATLEYMKETFTAHYNGNRQPIGLYTHPIHLSLTYPGISRPNNTIAMINNFLDWAQEQQNVWIVSSEQLLAYTQNPVPLSQLDSFEPLKCITPTIDPNLSICNGIPANEEGTLAHCAFNEFPFYTCYGCPVTPPTVENPNPPQKVEDGAQPRHRLPANCSTLFWDPIKGECLCRDDTCMFQDISRPIGPNGANLTGGGIGGAFNSTIPEGDPKKYIPFNAATGFGGAGAWIAVVFGALVVEICA
;
A
#
# COMPACT_ATOMS: atom_id res chain seq x y z
N MET A 1 -9.03 44.21 -54.49
CA MET A 1 -8.30 42.98 -54.85
C MET A 1 -7.99 42.28 -53.54
N VAL A 2 -8.76 41.22 -53.27
CA VAL A 2 -8.83 40.51 -51.98
C VAL A 2 -7.93 39.28 -52.10
N LEU A 3 -7.05 39.05 -51.12
CA LEU A 3 -6.33 37.77 -50.95
C LEU A 3 -6.90 37.04 -49.72
N PRO A 4 -6.93 35.69 -49.72
CA PRO A 4 -7.92 34.93 -48.98
C PRO A 4 -7.51 34.53 -47.56
N MET A 5 -8.53 34.39 -46.72
CA MET A 5 -8.54 33.66 -45.44
C MET A 5 -7.96 32.25 -45.60
N SER A 6 -7.05 31.88 -44.70
CA SER A 6 -6.79 30.48 -44.36
C SER A 6 -7.10 30.30 -42.88
N LEU A 7 -8.13 29.49 -42.60
CA LEU A 7 -8.51 29.03 -41.27
C LEU A 7 -7.34 28.24 -40.67
N LEU A 8 -6.79 28.72 -39.55
CA LEU A 8 -5.99 27.90 -38.65
C LEU A 8 -6.92 27.39 -37.54
N ALA A 9 -7.48 26.20 -37.75
CA ALA A 9 -8.12 25.44 -36.69
C ALA A 9 -7.01 24.81 -35.83
N CYS A 10 -6.54 25.53 -34.82
CA CYS A 10 -5.71 24.92 -33.77
C CYS A 10 -6.63 24.33 -32.70
N ILE A 11 -6.66 23.00 -32.72
CA ILE A 11 -7.26 22.10 -31.75
C ILE A 11 -6.62 22.39 -30.38
N LEU A 12 -7.39 22.99 -29.48
CA LEU A 12 -7.05 23.02 -28.05
C LEU A 12 -7.07 21.57 -27.53
N PRO A 13 -5.98 21.05 -26.93
CA PRO A 13 -6.07 19.80 -26.21
C PRO A 13 -7.01 20.03 -25.03
N SER A 14 -8.14 19.32 -25.05
CA SER A 14 -8.99 19.18 -23.88
C SER A 14 -8.13 18.56 -22.78
N LEU A 15 -7.75 19.36 -21.79
CA LEU A 15 -7.24 18.86 -20.51
C LEU A 15 -8.39 18.05 -19.90
N VAL A 16 -8.36 16.74 -20.14
CA VAL A 16 -9.19 15.78 -19.41
C VAL A 16 -8.61 15.76 -18.00
N PHE A 17 -9.26 16.45 -17.07
CA PHE A 17 -9.09 16.23 -15.65
C PHE A 17 -9.67 14.84 -15.34
N ALA A 18 -8.88 13.80 -15.57
CA ALA A 18 -9.13 12.53 -14.91
C ALA A 18 -8.65 12.71 -13.46
N GLN A 19 -9.56 13.17 -12.60
CA GLN A 19 -9.38 13.09 -11.15
C GLN A 19 -9.74 11.67 -10.74
N ASP A 20 -8.84 11.01 -10.00
CA ASP A 20 -9.12 9.76 -9.34
C ASP A 20 -10.27 9.90 -8.35
N GLY A 21 -11.25 9.01 -8.50
CA GLY A 21 -12.39 8.90 -7.59
C GLY A 21 -13.44 9.99 -7.84
N VAL A 22 -14.68 9.55 -8.06
CA VAL A 22 -15.85 10.42 -7.97
C VAL A 22 -15.88 11.04 -6.56
N VAL A 23 -16.32 12.31 -6.47
CA VAL A 23 -16.61 13.14 -5.27
C VAL A 23 -17.40 12.40 -4.17
N SER A 24 -17.95 11.22 -4.46
CA SER A 24 -18.68 10.35 -3.56
C SER A 24 -18.32 8.90 -3.86
N GLY A 25 -17.84 8.19 -2.85
CA GLY A 25 -17.69 6.75 -2.94
C GLY A 25 -19.07 6.07 -3.08
N PRO A 26 -19.16 4.98 -3.83
CA PRO A 26 -20.37 4.17 -3.90
C PRO A 26 -20.76 3.57 -2.54
N GLN A 27 -22.07 3.36 -2.33
CA GLN A 27 -22.66 2.96 -1.05
C GLN A 27 -23.22 1.55 -1.13
N THR A 28 -22.91 0.68 -0.17
CA THR A 28 -23.47 -0.68 -0.13
C THR A 28 -23.54 -1.19 1.30
N SER A 29 -24.75 -1.42 1.85
CA SER A 29 -24.92 -2.07 3.16
C SER A 29 -24.78 -3.59 3.07
N SER A 30 -24.57 -4.28 4.21
CA SER A 30 -24.49 -5.75 4.25
C SER A 30 -25.74 -6.45 3.69
N GLU A 31 -26.93 -5.92 3.97
CA GLU A 31 -28.20 -6.46 3.49
C GLU A 31 -28.31 -6.31 1.97
N ALA A 32 -27.89 -5.16 1.46
CA ALA A 32 -27.88 -4.88 0.04
C ALA A 32 -26.84 -5.75 -0.69
N ALA A 33 -25.67 -5.96 -0.07
CA ALA A 33 -24.63 -6.87 -0.54
C ALA A 33 -25.07 -8.35 -0.52
N GLY A 34 -26.02 -8.72 0.35
CA GLY A 34 -26.37 -10.11 0.63
C GLY A 34 -25.18 -10.89 1.22
N TYR A 35 -24.36 -10.23 2.03
CA TYR A 35 -23.17 -10.81 2.64
C TYR A 35 -23.55 -11.71 3.82
N ILE A 36 -23.05 -12.96 3.83
CA ILE A 36 -23.30 -13.93 4.90
C ILE A 36 -21.98 -14.61 5.25
N CYS A 37 -21.57 -14.51 6.52
CA CYS A 37 -20.33 -15.10 7.02
C CYS A 37 -20.59 -16.03 8.20
N ASP A 38 -19.97 -17.22 8.18
CA ASP A 38 -19.95 -18.13 9.32
C ASP A 38 -18.75 -17.79 10.22
N ALA A 39 -18.98 -16.89 11.18
CA ALA A 39 -17.97 -16.44 12.14
C ALA A 39 -17.44 -17.56 13.05
N SER A 40 -18.07 -18.74 13.08
CA SER A 40 -17.54 -19.91 13.80
C SER A 40 -16.37 -20.58 13.04
N LYS A 41 -16.34 -20.43 11.71
CA LYS A 41 -15.29 -20.98 10.83
C LYS A 41 -14.28 -19.93 10.40
N CYS A 42 -14.72 -18.70 10.17
CA CYS A 42 -13.84 -17.59 9.81
C CYS A 42 -13.14 -17.07 11.07
N LYS A 43 -11.88 -17.44 11.26
CA LYS A 43 -11.08 -17.11 12.45
C LYS A 43 -9.76 -16.45 12.10
N LEU A 44 -9.41 -15.43 12.89
CA LEU A 44 -8.11 -14.78 12.88
C LEU A 44 -7.00 -15.79 13.22
N PRO A 45 -5.77 -15.59 12.70
CA PRO A 45 -5.34 -14.47 11.84
C PRO A 45 -5.65 -14.66 10.35
N SER A 46 -6.19 -15.82 9.95
CA SER A 46 -6.34 -16.18 8.53
C SER A 46 -7.62 -15.70 7.87
N CYS A 47 -8.68 -15.44 8.65
CA CYS A 47 -9.99 -15.05 8.14
C CYS A 47 -10.67 -14.10 9.13
N ASN A 48 -11.24 -13.01 8.63
CA ASN A 48 -12.12 -12.14 9.41
C ASN A 48 -13.40 -11.86 8.60
N CYS A 49 -14.56 -11.93 9.25
CA CYS A 49 -15.81 -11.55 8.61
C CYS A 49 -15.89 -10.01 8.51
N ALA A 50 -16.47 -9.48 7.43
CA ALA A 50 -16.92 -8.08 7.41
C ALA A 50 -17.82 -7.82 8.62
N SER A 51 -17.41 -6.88 9.46
CA SER A 51 -18.05 -6.59 10.74
C SER A 51 -17.72 -5.16 11.17
N THR A 52 -18.71 -4.49 11.74
CA THR A 52 -18.53 -3.17 12.36
C THR A 52 -17.90 -3.27 13.74
N SER A 53 -17.92 -4.45 14.38
CA SER A 53 -17.32 -4.68 15.70
C SER A 53 -15.81 -4.85 15.60
N PRO A 54 -15.02 -4.43 16.61
CA PRO A 54 -13.58 -4.60 16.59
C PRO A 54 -13.14 -6.07 16.41
N PRO A 55 -12.03 -6.31 15.70
CA PRO A 55 -11.50 -7.65 15.49
C PRO A 55 -11.12 -8.31 16.83
N GLY A 56 -11.18 -9.65 16.85
CA GLY A 56 -10.84 -10.44 18.04
C GLY A 56 -11.87 -10.40 19.17
N GLY A 57 -13.02 -9.73 18.97
CA GLY A 57 -14.06 -9.59 19.99
C GLY A 57 -13.68 -8.64 21.12
N LEU A 58 -12.74 -7.72 20.88
CA LEU A 58 -12.37 -6.68 21.83
C LEU A 58 -13.50 -5.67 22.01
N ASN A 59 -13.60 -5.09 23.21
CA ASN A 59 -14.50 -3.96 23.45
C ASN A 59 -13.94 -2.72 22.74
N ALA A 60 -14.82 -1.87 22.21
CA ALA A 60 -14.41 -0.63 21.56
C ALA A 60 -13.57 0.30 22.45
N SER A 61 -13.76 0.26 23.77
CA SER A 61 -12.95 1.02 24.73
C SER A 61 -11.50 0.54 24.85
N ASP A 62 -11.23 -0.70 24.45
CA ASP A 62 -9.92 -1.36 24.56
C ASP A 62 -9.17 -1.39 23.22
N VAL A 63 -9.65 -0.64 22.23
CA VAL A 63 -9.15 -0.64 20.84
C VAL A 63 -8.68 0.77 20.47
N PRO A 64 -7.51 0.93 19.83
CA PRO A 64 -7.04 2.22 19.34
C PRO A 64 -7.93 2.76 18.23
N GLN A 65 -8.00 4.08 18.09
CA GLN A 65 -8.51 4.68 16.86
C GLN A 65 -7.37 4.78 15.85
N PHE A 66 -7.49 4.09 14.72
CA PHE A 66 -6.53 4.21 13.62
C PHE A 66 -6.95 5.29 12.63
N ILE A 67 -5.98 6.11 12.22
CA ILE A 67 -6.02 6.96 11.02
C ILE A 67 -5.09 6.29 10.01
N VAL A 68 -5.65 5.80 8.90
CA VAL A 68 -4.90 5.18 7.81
C VAL A 68 -4.53 6.27 6.83
N PHE A 69 -3.27 6.68 6.82
CA PHE A 69 -2.79 7.71 5.91
C PHE A 69 -2.19 7.02 4.68
N THR A 70 -2.66 7.37 3.48
CA THR A 70 -2.08 6.88 2.24
C THR A 70 -1.77 8.01 1.25
N ALA A 71 -0.86 7.74 0.34
CA ALA A 71 -0.59 8.54 -0.84
C ALA A 71 -0.64 7.65 -2.07
N ASP A 72 -1.17 8.20 -3.16
CA ASP A 72 -1.31 7.50 -4.42
C ASP A 72 -0.41 8.18 -5.50
N ASP A 73 -0.23 7.52 -6.64
CA ASP A 73 0.59 7.92 -7.80
C ASP A 73 2.12 7.90 -7.62
N ALA A 74 2.79 8.88 -8.24
CA ALA A 74 4.22 8.91 -8.43
C ALA A 74 4.95 9.41 -7.19
N ILE A 75 6.01 8.71 -6.80
CA ILE A 75 6.92 9.18 -5.74
C ILE A 75 7.95 10.13 -6.33
N GLN A 76 7.89 11.39 -5.94
CA GLN A 76 8.75 12.49 -6.37
C GLN A 76 9.16 13.33 -5.16
N SER A 77 10.16 14.21 -5.33
CA SER A 77 10.55 15.13 -4.26
C SER A 77 9.37 16.00 -3.81
N TYR A 78 8.58 16.51 -4.76
CA TYR A 78 7.41 17.33 -4.48
C TYR A 78 6.33 16.58 -3.70
N THR A 79 6.08 15.31 -4.00
CA THR A 79 5.05 14.52 -3.33
C THR A 79 5.52 14.06 -1.95
N LEU A 80 6.79 13.68 -1.81
CA LEU A 80 7.40 13.36 -0.51
C LEU A 80 7.46 14.56 0.44
N ASP A 81 7.85 15.74 -0.04
CA ASP A 81 7.78 16.98 0.75
C ASP A 81 6.35 17.23 1.26
N SER A 82 5.37 16.95 0.40
CA SER A 82 3.94 17.17 0.70
C SER A 82 3.41 16.23 1.78
N VAL A 83 3.83 14.97 1.82
CA VAL A 83 3.41 14.06 2.91
C VAL A 83 4.24 14.29 4.18
N ASN A 84 5.53 14.55 4.06
CA ASN A 84 6.43 14.75 5.19
C ASN A 84 6.07 15.98 6.03
N GLN A 85 5.50 17.03 5.42
CA GLN A 85 5.02 18.19 6.18
C GLN A 85 3.97 17.81 7.23
N PHE A 86 3.19 16.75 7.00
CA PHE A 86 2.17 16.27 7.93
C PHE A 86 2.73 15.26 8.93
N LEU A 87 3.71 14.44 8.56
CA LEU A 87 4.18 13.33 9.38
C LEU A 87 5.43 13.61 10.22
N ALA A 88 6.36 14.44 9.74
CA ALA A 88 7.72 14.53 10.29
C ALA A 88 7.78 15.01 11.75
N HIS A 89 6.83 15.87 12.15
CA HIS A 89 6.72 16.43 13.50
C HIS A 89 5.80 15.62 14.43
N ARG A 90 5.09 14.62 13.89
CA ARG A 90 4.10 13.84 14.64
C ARG A 90 4.71 12.61 15.27
N LYS A 91 4.08 12.17 16.36
CA LYS A 91 4.40 10.96 17.09
C LYS A 91 3.13 10.18 17.39
N ASN A 92 3.18 8.86 17.21
CA ASN A 92 2.18 7.96 17.77
C ASN A 92 2.41 7.81 19.30
N PRO A 93 1.45 7.25 20.05
CA PRO A 93 1.52 7.13 21.51
C PRO A 93 2.79 6.45 22.04
N ASN A 94 3.40 5.53 21.28
CA ASN A 94 4.67 4.88 21.63
C ASN A 94 5.93 5.72 21.31
N GLY A 95 5.79 6.98 20.88
CA GLY A 95 6.90 7.87 20.56
C GLY A 95 7.52 7.64 19.17
N CYS A 96 6.97 6.71 18.37
CA CYS A 96 7.41 6.49 16.99
C CYS A 96 6.85 7.56 16.05
N ARG A 97 7.61 7.89 15.00
CA ARG A 97 7.02 8.65 13.89
C ARG A 97 5.95 7.78 13.22
N PRO A 98 4.78 8.33 12.86
CA PRO A 98 3.79 7.62 12.06
C PRO A 98 4.40 7.03 10.79
N LYS A 99 3.86 5.90 10.35
CA LYS A 99 4.12 5.31 9.04
C LYS A 99 2.87 5.45 8.18
N MET A 100 3.06 5.38 6.88
CA MET A 100 1.97 5.45 5.91
C MET A 100 2.23 4.53 4.72
N THR A 101 1.22 4.34 3.88
CA THR A 101 1.34 3.56 2.64
C THR A 101 1.43 4.46 1.43
N TYR A 102 2.32 4.15 0.49
CA TYR A 102 2.35 4.78 -0.82
C TYR A 102 1.97 3.77 -1.91
N TYR A 103 0.80 3.93 -2.54
CA TYR A 103 0.36 3.16 -3.70
C TYR A 103 1.00 3.76 -4.96
N THR A 104 2.03 3.09 -5.47
CA THR A 104 2.97 3.70 -6.42
C THR A 104 2.73 3.25 -7.86
N SER A 105 2.59 4.22 -8.76
CA SER A 105 2.64 4.04 -10.22
C SER A 105 3.99 4.52 -10.79
N LEU A 106 4.35 4.14 -12.02
CA LEU A 106 5.74 4.31 -12.50
C LEU A 106 6.02 5.62 -13.21
N ALA A 107 5.03 6.21 -13.87
CA ALA A 107 5.23 7.47 -14.59
C ALA A 107 5.69 8.56 -13.61
N TYR A 108 6.79 9.25 -13.93
CA TYR A 108 7.41 10.29 -13.09
C TYR A 108 7.98 9.82 -11.75
N THR A 109 7.91 8.54 -11.40
CA THR A 109 8.46 8.04 -10.14
C THR A 109 9.99 8.09 -10.14
N ASN A 110 10.54 8.67 -9.09
CA ASN A 110 11.96 8.64 -8.80
C ASN A 110 12.27 7.46 -7.88
N TYR A 111 12.84 6.39 -8.44
CA TYR A 111 13.02 5.14 -7.72
C TYR A 111 13.94 5.21 -6.50
N THR A 112 14.90 6.15 -6.44
CA THR A 112 15.71 6.35 -5.22
C THR A 112 14.84 6.81 -4.05
N LEU A 113 13.85 7.65 -4.32
CA LEU A 113 12.92 8.14 -3.30
C LEU A 113 11.95 7.05 -2.84
N VAL A 114 11.62 6.10 -3.70
CA VAL A 114 10.89 4.88 -3.33
C VAL A 114 11.73 4.05 -2.34
N THR A 115 13.02 3.86 -2.63
CA THR A 115 13.96 3.17 -1.73
C THR A 115 14.04 3.86 -0.37
N ASP A 116 14.24 5.19 -0.35
CA ASP A 116 14.32 5.99 0.87
C ASP A 116 13.05 5.85 1.71
N TRP A 117 11.90 5.90 1.06
CA TRP A 117 10.60 5.79 1.71
C TRP A 117 10.40 4.44 2.40
N TYR A 118 10.73 3.36 1.69
CA TYR A 118 10.68 1.99 2.21
C TYR A 118 11.65 1.79 3.38
N VAL A 119 12.90 2.25 3.23
CA VAL A 119 13.94 2.10 4.27
C VAL A 119 13.66 2.97 5.50
N ALA A 120 12.95 4.08 5.32
CA ALA A 120 12.37 4.83 6.44
C ALA A 120 11.24 4.07 7.15
N GLY A 121 10.88 2.85 6.74
CA GLY A 121 9.90 1.96 7.36
C GLY A 121 8.46 2.25 6.96
N ASN A 122 8.24 2.93 5.84
CA ASN A 122 6.90 3.10 5.26
C ASN A 122 6.61 1.99 4.25
N GLU A 123 5.33 1.79 3.98
CA GLU A 123 4.88 0.76 3.05
C GLU A 123 4.90 1.28 1.61
N ILE A 124 5.35 0.42 0.69
CA ILE A 124 5.21 0.59 -0.77
C ILE A 124 4.22 -0.47 -1.27
N ALA A 125 3.16 -0.01 -1.91
CA ALA A 125 2.10 -0.83 -2.48
C ALA A 125 1.94 -0.55 -3.99
N ASP A 126 1.27 -1.46 -4.68
CA ASP A 126 1.12 -1.42 -6.13
C ASP A 126 -0.06 -0.53 -6.57
N HIS A 127 0.16 0.27 -7.62
CA HIS A 127 -0.87 1.11 -8.25
C HIS A 127 -0.80 1.04 -9.79
N THR A 128 -0.44 -0.13 -10.34
CA THR A 128 -0.21 -0.40 -11.77
C THR A 128 0.98 0.36 -12.39
N MET A 129 1.44 -0.06 -13.58
CA MET A 129 2.56 0.63 -14.22
C MET A 129 2.13 1.98 -14.80
N THR A 130 1.04 1.95 -15.58
CA THR A 130 0.61 3.09 -16.40
C THR A 130 -0.64 3.80 -15.87
N HIS A 131 -1.03 3.51 -14.62
CA HIS A 131 -2.16 4.13 -13.94
C HIS A 131 -3.50 3.87 -14.67
N VAL A 132 -3.82 2.59 -14.86
CA VAL A 132 -5.05 2.15 -15.55
C VAL A 132 -6.02 1.41 -14.61
N GLY A 133 -7.30 1.73 -14.74
CA GLY A 133 -8.39 0.99 -14.09
C GLY A 133 -8.68 -0.35 -14.78
N ASP A 134 -9.33 -1.25 -14.06
CA ASP A 134 -9.53 -2.67 -14.44
C ASP A 134 -8.27 -3.29 -15.08
N PRO A 135 -7.12 -3.26 -14.37
CA PRO A 135 -5.84 -3.53 -14.99
C PRO A 135 -5.69 -5.00 -15.40
N PRO A 136 -5.12 -5.28 -16.58
CA PRO A 136 -4.66 -6.62 -16.93
C PRO A 136 -3.46 -7.03 -16.06
N ALA A 137 -3.19 -8.35 -16.02
CA ALA A 137 -2.16 -8.91 -15.14
C ALA A 137 -0.74 -8.36 -15.38
N ASN A 138 -0.41 -7.94 -16.60
CA ASN A 138 0.89 -7.37 -16.95
C ASN A 138 1.11 -5.96 -16.37
N GLU A 139 0.05 -5.17 -16.17
CA GLU A 139 0.13 -3.88 -15.46
C GLU A 139 0.49 -4.07 -13.99
N ILE A 140 -0.13 -5.04 -13.34
CA ILE A 140 0.13 -5.36 -11.93
C ILE A 140 1.53 -5.98 -11.78
N ASN A 141 1.81 -7.07 -12.49
CA ASN A 141 3.09 -7.77 -12.34
C ASN A 141 4.27 -6.93 -12.84
N GLY A 142 4.07 -6.10 -13.87
CA GLY A 142 5.12 -5.24 -14.41
C GLY A 142 5.52 -4.14 -13.43
N ASN A 143 4.59 -3.61 -12.63
CA ASN A 143 4.89 -2.61 -11.62
C ASN A 143 5.72 -3.21 -10.47
N LEU A 144 5.34 -4.39 -9.97
CA LEU A 144 6.17 -5.15 -9.01
C LEU A 144 7.59 -5.40 -9.53
N VAL A 145 7.73 -5.80 -10.80
CA VAL A 145 9.04 -6.05 -11.42
C VAL A 145 9.86 -4.76 -11.51
N ALA A 146 9.26 -3.64 -11.91
CA ALA A 146 9.96 -2.37 -12.04
C ALA A 146 10.37 -1.80 -10.67
N LEU A 147 9.49 -1.83 -9.67
CA LEU A 147 9.80 -1.38 -8.31
C LEU A 147 10.90 -2.24 -7.66
N ASN A 148 10.87 -3.57 -7.84
CA ASN A 148 11.97 -4.43 -7.39
C ASN A 148 13.28 -4.12 -8.13
N ALA A 149 13.24 -3.98 -9.46
CA ALA A 149 14.43 -3.76 -10.25
C ALA A 149 15.05 -2.38 -10.00
N LEU A 150 14.25 -1.31 -9.95
CA LEU A 150 14.75 0.07 -9.99
C LEU A 150 14.74 0.75 -8.62
N ALA A 151 13.90 0.32 -7.68
CA ALA A 151 13.91 0.80 -6.30
C ALA A 151 14.40 -0.26 -5.30
N GLY A 152 14.60 -1.50 -5.73
CA GLY A 152 15.08 -2.55 -4.83
C GLY A 152 14.11 -2.84 -3.71
N ILE A 153 12.80 -2.74 -3.95
CA ILE A 153 11.81 -3.14 -2.96
C ILE A 153 11.67 -4.66 -3.04
N PRO A 154 11.84 -5.40 -1.93
CA PRO A 154 11.60 -6.84 -1.94
C PRO A 154 10.16 -7.13 -2.32
N LEU A 155 9.94 -8.16 -3.13
CA LEU A 155 8.60 -8.49 -3.61
C LEU A 155 7.70 -8.95 -2.47
N ASN A 156 8.27 -9.59 -1.44
CA ASN A 156 7.53 -9.93 -0.22
C ASN A 156 7.16 -8.74 0.68
N ALA A 157 7.62 -7.53 0.37
CA ALA A 157 7.19 -6.31 1.02
C ALA A 157 6.06 -5.61 0.25
N MET A 158 5.94 -5.83 -1.06
CA MET A 158 4.86 -5.27 -1.90
C MET A 158 3.61 -6.15 -1.83
N ARG A 159 2.86 -6.00 -0.73
CA ARG A 159 1.72 -6.87 -0.37
C ARG A 159 0.35 -6.26 -0.68
N GLY A 160 0.30 -4.95 -0.80
CA GLY A 160 -0.90 -4.17 -1.02
C GLY A 160 -1.08 -3.73 -2.46
N PHE A 161 -2.34 -3.57 -2.85
CA PHE A 161 -2.74 -3.00 -4.13
C PHE A 161 -3.88 -1.99 -3.94
N ARG A 162 -3.92 -0.98 -4.81
CA ARG A 162 -5.08 -0.12 -5.03
C ARG A 162 -5.27 0.09 -6.52
N ALA A 163 -6.49 -0.06 -7.02
CA ALA A 163 -6.79 0.19 -8.43
C ALA A 163 -6.79 1.71 -8.71
N PRO A 164 -6.11 2.16 -9.78
CA PRO A 164 -6.29 3.51 -10.33
C PRO A 164 -7.77 3.86 -10.52
N PHE A 165 -8.12 5.11 -10.24
CA PHE A 165 -9.49 5.64 -10.25
C PHE A 165 -10.46 4.92 -9.30
N LEU A 166 -9.95 4.07 -8.40
CA LEU A 166 -10.73 3.09 -7.63
C LEU A 166 -11.58 2.17 -8.54
N ASN A 167 -11.16 2.01 -9.79
CA ASN A 167 -11.88 1.24 -10.78
C ASN A 167 -11.32 -0.19 -10.84
N TYR A 168 -11.88 -1.07 -10.03
CA TYR A 168 -11.55 -2.49 -9.98
C TYR A 168 -12.72 -3.35 -10.46
N SER A 169 -12.42 -4.59 -10.85
CA SER A 169 -13.41 -5.60 -11.21
C SER A 169 -13.24 -6.89 -10.40
N ALA A 170 -14.23 -7.78 -10.48
CA ALA A 170 -14.07 -9.15 -9.96
C ALA A 170 -12.87 -9.87 -10.59
N ASN A 171 -12.50 -9.53 -11.83
CA ASN A 171 -11.31 -10.06 -12.47
C ASN A 171 -10.03 -9.45 -11.88
N THR A 172 -10.00 -8.14 -11.61
CA THR A 172 -8.88 -7.49 -10.89
C THR A 172 -8.59 -8.22 -9.58
N LEU A 173 -9.59 -8.43 -8.72
CA LEU A 173 -9.42 -9.10 -7.43
C LEU A 173 -8.91 -10.55 -7.59
N ARG A 174 -9.41 -11.29 -8.60
CA ARG A 174 -8.89 -12.64 -8.91
C ARG A 174 -7.42 -12.59 -9.33
N LEU A 175 -7.03 -11.63 -10.17
CA LEU A 175 -5.65 -11.47 -10.61
C LEU A 175 -4.74 -11.13 -9.44
N LEU A 176 -5.17 -10.26 -8.51
CA LEU A 176 -4.41 -9.92 -7.30
C LEU A 176 -4.20 -11.13 -6.39
N ALA A 177 -5.26 -11.89 -6.11
CA ALA A 177 -5.17 -13.10 -5.31
C ALA A 177 -4.28 -14.17 -5.97
N GLN A 178 -4.41 -14.37 -7.29
CA GLN A 178 -3.51 -15.24 -8.06
C GLN A 178 -2.06 -14.73 -8.06
N ALA A 179 -1.91 -13.41 -8.05
CA ALA A 179 -0.62 -12.75 -7.97
C ALA A 179 -0.01 -12.77 -6.56
N GLY A 180 -0.75 -13.28 -5.57
CA GLY A 180 -0.28 -13.40 -4.19
C GLY A 180 -0.30 -12.10 -3.41
N PHE A 181 -1.01 -11.06 -3.85
CA PHE A 181 -1.22 -9.91 -2.98
C PHE A 181 -1.92 -10.35 -1.70
N THR A 182 -1.58 -9.70 -0.59
CA THR A 182 -2.23 -9.96 0.70
C THR A 182 -3.57 -9.24 0.76
N TYR A 183 -3.64 -8.01 0.24
CA TYR A 183 -4.82 -7.20 0.36
C TYR A 183 -5.04 -6.26 -0.85
N ASP A 184 -6.31 -5.93 -1.10
CA ASP A 184 -6.75 -4.77 -1.90
C ASP A 184 -7.29 -3.67 -0.98
N SER A 185 -7.16 -2.42 -1.41
CA SER A 185 -7.78 -1.25 -0.77
C SER A 185 -8.36 -0.33 -1.84
N SER A 186 -9.33 -0.85 -2.59
CA SER A 186 -10.01 -0.11 -3.66
C SER A 186 -11.50 0.13 -3.36
N ALA A 187 -12.11 -0.67 -2.49
CA ALA A 187 -13.54 -0.59 -2.23
C ALA A 187 -13.88 0.47 -1.20
N ALA A 188 -14.90 1.28 -1.51
CA ALA A 188 -15.32 2.34 -0.61
C ALA A 188 -16.20 1.83 0.55
N SER A 189 -16.04 2.46 1.71
CA SER A 189 -16.96 2.45 2.86
C SER A 189 -17.60 3.84 2.92
N SER A 190 -18.82 3.97 2.38
CA SER A 190 -19.46 5.27 2.12
C SER A 190 -20.80 5.46 2.84
N ILE A 191 -21.05 4.70 3.91
CA ILE A 191 -22.19 4.90 4.82
C ILE A 191 -21.66 5.25 6.23
N PRO A 192 -22.11 6.35 6.86
CA PRO A 192 -21.60 6.79 8.17
C PRO A 192 -21.70 5.69 9.23
N VAL A 193 -20.72 5.62 10.13
CA VAL A 193 -20.72 4.65 11.26
C VAL A 193 -21.91 4.78 12.20
N THR A 194 -22.60 5.93 12.18
CA THR A 194 -23.81 6.19 12.95
C THR A 194 -25.08 5.62 12.32
N ASP A 195 -25.01 5.21 11.05
CA ASP A 195 -26.12 4.56 10.36
C ASP A 195 -26.19 3.08 10.75
N PRO A 196 -27.38 2.55 11.10
CA PRO A 196 -27.55 1.13 11.42
C PRO A 196 -27.14 0.18 10.28
N ALA A 197 -27.19 0.63 9.02
CA ALA A 197 -26.82 -0.12 7.84
C ALA A 197 -25.40 0.21 7.34
N THR A 198 -24.54 0.75 8.20
CA THR A 198 -23.17 1.14 7.85
C THR A 198 -22.36 0.00 7.22
N ASP A 199 -21.51 0.38 6.28
CA ASP A 199 -20.53 -0.45 5.58
C ASP A 199 -19.09 -0.19 6.06
N ALA A 200 -18.93 0.62 7.12
CA ALA A 200 -17.66 0.84 7.80
C ALA A 200 -17.27 -0.41 8.59
N TYR A 201 -16.87 -1.45 7.87
CA TYR A 201 -16.36 -2.71 8.40
C TYR A 201 -14.87 -2.59 8.66
N TRP A 202 -14.40 -3.21 9.76
CA TRP A 202 -12.97 -3.49 9.92
C TRP A 202 -12.46 -4.36 8.75
N PRO A 203 -11.14 -4.34 8.44
CA PRO A 203 -10.60 -5.15 7.36
C PRO A 203 -11.03 -6.62 7.47
N TYR A 204 -11.37 -7.22 6.34
CA TYR A 204 -11.96 -8.55 6.29
C TYR A 204 -11.43 -9.35 5.12
N THR A 205 -11.61 -10.66 5.18
CA THR A 205 -11.20 -11.55 4.10
C THR A 205 -12.35 -11.87 3.16
N LEU A 206 -12.03 -12.09 1.89
CA LEU A 206 -13.00 -12.47 0.87
C LEU A 206 -13.33 -13.98 0.87
N ASP A 207 -13.07 -14.72 1.95
CA ASP A 207 -13.52 -16.11 2.16
C ASP A 207 -15.03 -16.27 1.98
N TYR A 208 -15.79 -15.27 2.42
CA TYR A 208 -17.26 -15.21 2.29
C TYR A 208 -17.74 -14.18 1.26
N GLY A 209 -16.78 -13.54 0.57
CA GLY A 209 -16.99 -12.59 -0.52
C GLY A 209 -16.98 -11.14 -0.11
N MET A 210 -17.32 -10.27 -1.05
CA MET A 210 -17.24 -8.82 -0.90
C MET A 210 -18.46 -8.27 -0.16
N ALA A 211 -18.23 -7.35 0.77
CA ALA A 211 -19.28 -6.66 1.54
C ALA A 211 -19.38 -5.17 1.22
N ASN A 212 -18.24 -4.51 0.93
CA ASN A 212 -18.17 -3.11 0.53
C ASN A 212 -18.31 -2.96 -0.99
N ASP A 213 -18.99 -1.90 -1.43
CA ASP A 213 -19.04 -1.44 -2.84
C ASP A 213 -19.47 -2.50 -3.89
N CYS A 214 -19.91 -3.67 -3.45
CA CYS A 214 -20.05 -4.80 -4.34
C CYS A 214 -21.20 -4.63 -5.35
N LEU A 215 -22.13 -3.71 -5.10
CA LEU A 215 -23.27 -3.46 -5.99
C LEU A 215 -22.87 -2.74 -7.27
N MET A 216 -21.75 -2.00 -7.24
CA MET A 216 -21.21 -1.30 -8.39
C MET A 216 -20.27 -2.17 -9.21
N VAL A 217 -19.70 -3.21 -8.59
CA VAL A 217 -18.76 -4.12 -9.25
C VAL A 217 -19.44 -5.44 -9.56
N GLU A 218 -19.76 -5.64 -10.84
CA GLU A 218 -20.44 -6.84 -11.32
C GLU A 218 -19.76 -8.14 -10.84
N GLY A 219 -20.56 -9.07 -10.35
CA GLY A 219 -20.08 -10.40 -9.92
C GLY A 219 -19.38 -10.45 -8.56
N THR A 220 -19.40 -9.37 -7.76
CA THR A 220 -18.75 -9.34 -6.43
C THR A 220 -19.72 -9.54 -5.26
N CYS A 221 -20.96 -9.04 -5.33
CA CYS A 221 -21.97 -9.21 -4.27
C CYS A 221 -22.49 -10.65 -4.12
N LYS A 222 -23.21 -10.89 -3.01
CA LYS A 222 -23.95 -12.13 -2.70
C LYS A 222 -23.03 -13.36 -2.65
N GLY A 223 -21.78 -13.16 -2.26
CA GLY A 223 -20.77 -14.21 -2.18
C GLY A 223 -20.39 -14.84 -3.52
N GLN A 224 -20.62 -14.15 -4.65
CA GLN A 224 -20.27 -14.63 -6.00
C GLN A 224 -18.76 -14.70 -6.21
N LEU A 225 -18.03 -13.72 -5.71
CA LEU A 225 -16.58 -13.74 -5.65
C LEU A 225 -16.15 -14.23 -4.26
N LYS A 226 -15.38 -15.31 -4.19
CA LYS A 226 -14.74 -15.77 -2.96
C LYS A 226 -13.26 -16.02 -3.23
N LEU A 227 -12.41 -15.38 -2.44
CA LEU A 227 -10.96 -15.46 -2.54
C LEU A 227 -10.41 -15.71 -1.13
N PRO A 228 -10.37 -16.98 -0.67
CA PRO A 228 -9.95 -17.31 0.68
C PRO A 228 -8.56 -16.77 1.04
N GLY A 229 -8.46 -16.08 2.18
CA GLY A 229 -7.24 -15.46 2.68
C GLY A 229 -6.83 -14.15 1.98
N PHE A 230 -7.56 -13.69 0.96
CA PHE A 230 -7.34 -12.37 0.36
C PHE A 230 -8.13 -11.31 1.12
N TRP A 231 -7.45 -10.24 1.56
CA TRP A 231 -8.04 -9.21 2.41
C TRP A 231 -8.55 -8.02 1.62
N GLU A 232 -9.63 -7.43 2.09
CA GLU A 232 -10.06 -6.08 1.74
C GLU A 232 -9.76 -5.16 2.92
N ILE A 233 -9.14 -4.01 2.64
CA ILE A 233 -9.06 -2.87 3.55
C ILE A 233 -9.98 -1.78 3.00
N PRO A 234 -11.23 -1.66 3.51
CA PRO A 234 -12.17 -0.66 3.01
C PRO A 234 -11.62 0.76 3.11
N MET A 235 -11.98 1.59 2.15
CA MET A 235 -11.64 3.00 2.14
C MET A 235 -12.73 3.82 2.83
N TYR A 236 -12.48 4.32 4.03
CA TYR A 236 -13.49 4.99 4.87
C TYR A 236 -13.66 6.46 4.49
N ALA A 237 -14.85 6.83 4.03
CA ALA A 237 -15.18 8.21 3.67
C ALA A 237 -15.40 9.11 4.91
N PHE A 238 -15.17 10.41 4.73
CA PHE A 238 -15.71 11.47 5.58
C PHE A 238 -17.13 11.85 5.16
N PHE A 239 -17.92 12.42 6.07
CA PHE A 239 -19.32 12.79 5.78
C PHE A 239 -19.64 14.22 6.16
N ASP A 240 -20.09 15.01 5.19
CA ASP A 240 -20.61 16.37 5.45
C ASP A 240 -22.02 16.35 6.09
N LYS A 241 -22.63 17.53 6.28
CA LYS A 241 -23.94 17.68 6.95
C LYS A 241 -25.10 17.03 6.20
N ARG A 242 -24.90 16.56 4.96
CA ARG A 242 -25.86 15.75 4.20
C ARG A 242 -25.82 14.27 4.60
N GLY A 243 -24.93 13.87 5.51
CA GLY A 243 -24.81 12.51 6.02
C GLY A 243 -24.51 11.52 4.90
N VAL A 244 -25.34 10.49 4.77
CA VAL A 244 -25.24 9.50 3.68
C VAL A 244 -25.20 10.17 2.30
N ALA A 245 -25.83 11.33 2.07
CA ALA A 245 -25.78 11.99 0.76
C ALA A 245 -24.55 12.90 0.52
N GLY A 246 -23.58 12.91 1.44
CA GLY A 246 -22.36 13.72 1.34
C GLY A 246 -21.08 13.01 1.79
N PRO A 247 -20.74 11.81 1.24
CA PRO A 247 -19.44 11.20 1.47
C PRO A 247 -18.32 11.95 0.73
N HIS A 248 -17.12 11.95 1.30
CA HIS A 248 -15.87 12.53 0.79
C HIS A 248 -14.72 11.54 1.03
N LEU A 249 -14.16 10.96 -0.03
CA LEU A 249 -13.28 9.78 0.08
C LEU A 249 -11.80 10.09 -0.15
N MET A 250 -11.44 10.47 -1.37
CA MET A 250 -10.09 10.85 -1.78
C MET A 250 -9.96 12.36 -1.77
N ASP A 251 -8.88 12.91 -1.20
CA ASP A 251 -8.64 14.36 -1.13
C ASP A 251 -9.87 15.19 -0.68
N PRO A 252 -10.45 14.93 0.52
CA PRO A 252 -11.68 15.60 0.97
C PRO A 252 -11.66 17.14 0.89
N TRP A 253 -10.47 17.75 0.91
CA TRP A 253 -10.26 19.19 0.72
C TRP A 253 -10.41 19.71 -0.70
N LEU A 254 -10.57 18.86 -1.71
CA LEU A 254 -10.88 19.27 -3.08
C LEU A 254 -12.40 19.27 -3.35
N ASP A 255 -13.17 18.66 -2.45
CA ASP A 255 -14.61 18.52 -2.61
C ASP A 255 -15.40 19.71 -2.07
N THR A 256 -16.58 19.91 -2.66
CA THR A 256 -17.51 20.94 -2.18
C THR A 256 -18.42 20.38 -1.08
N ALA A 257 -18.18 20.84 0.15
CA ALA A 257 -18.96 20.43 1.31
C ALA A 257 -20.42 20.95 1.25
N ASN A 258 -21.34 20.15 1.78
CA ASN A 258 -22.75 20.46 2.02
C ASN A 258 -23.54 20.83 0.75
N GLY A 259 -23.14 20.28 -0.41
CA GLY A 259 -23.77 20.58 -1.70
C GLY A 259 -23.52 22.02 -2.19
N ASN A 260 -22.54 22.72 -1.61
CA ASN A 260 -22.14 24.04 -2.08
C ASN A 260 -21.38 23.95 -3.41
N SER A 261 -21.14 25.10 -4.03
CA SER A 261 -20.44 25.19 -5.32
C SER A 261 -18.95 25.52 -5.21
N LYS A 262 -18.40 25.61 -3.99
CA LYS A 262 -17.00 25.97 -3.72
C LYS A 262 -16.45 25.17 -2.54
N VAL A 263 -15.18 24.80 -2.64
CA VAL A 263 -14.40 24.22 -1.54
C VAL A 263 -14.36 25.21 -0.36
N ASN A 264 -14.47 24.69 0.85
CA ASN A 264 -14.42 25.48 2.07
C ASN A 264 -13.69 24.72 3.18
N ASN A 265 -12.46 25.12 3.46
CA ASN A 265 -11.61 24.48 4.47
C ASN A 265 -12.23 24.46 5.88
N THR A 266 -13.04 25.46 6.26
CA THR A 266 -13.73 25.44 7.56
C THR A 266 -14.78 24.34 7.60
N ALA A 267 -15.56 24.18 6.53
CA ALA A 267 -16.55 23.11 6.44
C ALA A 267 -15.88 21.73 6.35
N THR A 268 -14.77 21.63 5.60
CA THR A 268 -13.94 20.41 5.55
C THR A 268 -13.44 20.00 6.91
N LEU A 269 -12.83 20.93 7.65
CA LEU A 269 -12.36 20.66 9.01
C LEU A 269 -13.48 20.20 9.94
N GLU A 270 -14.64 20.87 9.88
CA GLU A 270 -15.81 20.54 10.70
C GLU A 270 -16.24 19.10 10.46
N TYR A 271 -16.51 18.72 9.20
CA TYR A 271 -17.00 17.38 8.91
C TYR A 271 -15.93 16.30 9.16
N MET A 272 -14.64 16.61 8.98
CA MET A 272 -13.56 15.67 9.27
C MET A 272 -13.51 15.34 10.76
N LYS A 273 -13.64 16.35 11.63
CA LYS A 273 -13.71 16.17 13.09
C LYS A 273 -14.98 15.45 13.54
N GLU A 274 -16.12 15.77 12.94
CA GLU A 274 -17.40 15.10 13.24
C GLU A 274 -17.36 13.62 12.87
N THR A 275 -16.86 13.29 11.67
CA THR A 275 -16.69 11.89 11.25
C THR A 275 -15.72 11.16 12.16
N PHE A 276 -14.55 11.73 12.45
CA PHE A 276 -13.59 11.13 13.38
C PHE A 276 -14.24 10.85 14.74
N THR A 277 -14.98 11.82 15.29
CA THR A 277 -15.64 11.69 16.59
C THR A 277 -16.66 10.55 16.58
N ALA A 278 -17.37 10.36 15.47
CA ALA A 278 -18.31 9.25 15.31
C ALA A 278 -17.62 7.88 15.34
N HIS A 279 -16.47 7.73 14.64
CA HIS A 279 -15.67 6.50 14.69
C HIS A 279 -15.09 6.27 16.10
N TYR A 280 -14.52 7.32 16.69
CA TYR A 280 -13.85 7.28 18.00
C TYR A 280 -14.80 6.93 19.16
N ASN A 281 -16.04 7.42 19.12
CA ASN A 281 -17.06 7.11 20.13
C ASN A 281 -17.87 5.85 19.83
N GLY A 282 -17.76 5.32 18.60
CA GLY A 282 -18.42 4.08 18.15
C GLY A 282 -17.53 2.85 18.33
N ASN A 283 -17.50 2.00 17.30
CA ASN A 283 -16.74 0.74 17.32
C ASN A 283 -15.28 0.90 16.85
N ARG A 284 -14.74 2.12 16.89
CA ARG A 284 -13.33 2.42 16.54
C ARG A 284 -12.91 2.01 15.15
N GLN A 285 -13.87 1.84 14.22
CA GLN A 285 -13.52 1.48 12.84
C GLN A 285 -12.51 2.51 12.30
N PRO A 286 -11.54 2.08 11.48
CA PRO A 286 -10.49 2.99 11.01
C PRO A 286 -11.08 4.19 10.26
N ILE A 287 -10.32 5.28 10.19
CA ILE A 287 -10.64 6.43 9.35
C ILE A 287 -9.54 6.62 8.32
N GLY A 288 -9.93 6.95 7.09
CA GLY A 288 -9.02 7.14 5.97
C GLY A 288 -8.56 8.58 5.82
N LEU A 289 -7.28 8.78 5.53
CA LEU A 289 -6.76 10.02 4.95
C LEU A 289 -6.02 9.64 3.67
N TYR A 290 -6.76 9.53 2.58
CA TYR A 290 -6.27 9.07 1.28
C TYR A 290 -6.02 10.26 0.37
N THR A 291 -4.82 10.35 -0.21
CA THR A 291 -4.33 11.61 -0.75
C THR A 291 -3.62 11.45 -2.09
N HIS A 292 -3.75 12.44 -2.97
CA HIS A 292 -2.80 12.67 -4.04
C HIS A 292 -1.88 13.83 -3.60
N PRO A 293 -0.66 13.55 -3.11
CA PRO A 293 0.15 14.56 -2.42
C PRO A 293 0.51 15.76 -3.30
N ILE A 294 0.47 15.60 -4.62
CA ILE A 294 0.73 16.68 -5.58
C ILE A 294 -0.20 17.89 -5.36
N HIS A 295 -1.46 17.65 -4.96
CA HIS A 295 -2.43 18.71 -4.65
C HIS A 295 -2.11 19.50 -3.39
N LEU A 296 -1.15 19.03 -2.58
CA LEU A 296 -0.70 19.65 -1.34
C LEU A 296 0.76 20.12 -1.41
N SER A 297 1.33 20.18 -2.61
CA SER A 297 2.72 20.58 -2.81
C SER A 297 2.95 22.08 -2.62
N LEU A 298 4.02 22.39 -1.89
CA LEU A 298 4.54 23.74 -1.71
C LEU A 298 5.57 24.12 -2.78
N THR A 299 6.09 23.12 -3.48
CA THR A 299 7.31 23.18 -4.28
C THR A 299 7.08 22.81 -5.75
N TYR A 300 5.91 22.27 -6.11
CA TYR A 300 5.59 21.98 -7.50
C TYR A 300 5.50 23.27 -8.35
N PRO A 301 6.21 23.37 -9.48
CA PRO A 301 6.21 24.58 -10.29
C PRO A 301 4.84 24.89 -10.92
N GLY A 302 4.50 26.18 -10.98
CA GLY A 302 3.33 26.66 -11.75
C GLY A 302 1.97 26.49 -11.05
N ILE A 303 1.92 25.96 -9.82
CA ILE A 303 0.70 25.87 -9.02
C ILE A 303 0.73 26.82 -7.82
N SER A 304 -0.45 27.31 -7.43
CA SER A 304 -0.61 28.11 -6.21
C SER A 304 -0.44 27.22 -4.98
N ARG A 305 0.38 27.66 -4.02
CA ARG A 305 0.59 26.93 -2.77
C ARG A 305 -0.71 26.86 -1.95
N PRO A 306 -1.20 25.67 -1.58
CA PRO A 306 -2.47 25.50 -0.87
C PRO A 306 -2.30 25.68 0.65
N ASN A 307 -1.66 26.78 1.08
CA ASN A 307 -1.27 27.00 2.48
C ASN A 307 -2.44 26.85 3.48
N ASN A 308 -3.61 27.40 3.13
CA ASN A 308 -4.79 27.32 4.00
C ASN A 308 -5.32 25.88 4.11
N THR A 309 -5.15 25.06 3.07
CA THR A 309 -5.59 23.66 3.06
C THR A 309 -4.61 22.81 3.86
N ILE A 310 -3.31 23.02 3.68
CA ILE A 310 -2.26 22.39 4.50
C ILE A 310 -2.45 22.72 5.98
N ALA A 311 -2.74 23.98 6.32
CA ALA A 311 -3.01 24.39 7.70
C ALA A 311 -4.26 23.71 8.27
N MET A 312 -5.29 23.53 7.45
CA MET A 312 -6.52 22.83 7.83
C MET A 312 -6.27 21.35 8.13
N ILE A 313 -5.54 20.64 7.25
CA ILE A 313 -5.21 19.22 7.44
C ILE A 313 -4.36 19.03 8.70
N ASN A 314 -3.37 19.90 8.93
CA ASN A 314 -2.60 19.88 10.17
C ASN A 314 -3.49 20.13 11.39
N ASN A 315 -4.44 21.08 11.33
CA ASN A 315 -5.39 21.30 12.43
C ASN A 315 -6.22 20.06 12.75
N PHE A 316 -6.67 19.32 11.72
CA PHE A 316 -7.39 18.06 11.92
C PHE A 316 -6.50 17.02 12.61
N LEU A 317 -5.29 16.78 12.09
CA LEU A 317 -4.38 15.78 12.64
C LEU A 317 -3.90 16.13 14.06
N ASP A 318 -3.59 17.41 14.33
CA ASP A 318 -3.24 17.90 15.67
C ASP A 318 -4.37 17.61 16.66
N TRP A 319 -5.59 18.04 16.32
CA TRP A 319 -6.77 17.83 17.14
C TRP A 319 -7.09 16.34 17.36
N ALA A 320 -6.90 15.51 16.34
CA ALA A 320 -7.13 14.07 16.44
C ALA A 320 -6.10 13.41 17.38
N GLN A 321 -4.83 13.82 17.30
CA GLN A 321 -3.77 13.29 18.18
C GLN A 321 -3.83 13.80 19.63
N GLU A 322 -4.62 14.84 19.92
CA GLU A 322 -4.95 15.22 21.30
C GLU A 322 -5.92 14.21 21.97
N GLN A 323 -6.62 13.39 21.18
CA GLN A 323 -7.49 12.34 21.72
C GLN A 323 -6.65 11.13 22.17
N GLN A 324 -7.14 10.40 23.18
CA GLN A 324 -6.40 9.27 23.73
C GLN A 324 -6.32 8.11 22.74
N ASN A 325 -5.12 7.51 22.63
CA ASN A 325 -4.89 6.28 21.88
C ASN A 325 -5.27 6.35 20.39
N VAL A 326 -4.92 7.48 19.75
CA VAL A 326 -5.04 7.66 18.31
C VAL A 326 -3.71 7.37 17.63
N TRP A 327 -3.74 6.54 16.60
CA TRP A 327 -2.56 6.06 15.89
C TRP A 327 -2.68 6.36 14.39
N ILE A 328 -1.68 7.04 13.84
CA ILE A 328 -1.54 7.21 12.39
C ILE A 328 -0.66 6.06 11.88
N VAL A 329 -1.21 5.24 10.98
CA VAL A 329 -0.60 3.97 10.55
C VAL A 329 -0.67 3.77 9.04
N SER A 330 0.19 2.88 8.54
CA SER A 330 0.07 2.32 7.19
C SER A 330 -1.06 1.28 7.12
N SER A 331 -1.42 0.91 5.89
CA SER A 331 -2.38 -0.13 5.56
C SER A 331 -1.89 -1.49 6.07
N GLU A 332 -0.62 -1.85 5.87
CA GLU A 332 -0.05 -3.08 6.44
C GLU A 332 -0.10 -3.12 7.97
N GLN A 333 0.09 -1.98 8.64
CA GLN A 333 0.05 -1.90 10.10
C GLN A 333 -1.38 -2.09 10.61
N LEU A 334 -2.36 -1.47 9.96
CA LEU A 334 -3.78 -1.71 10.25
C LEU A 334 -4.13 -3.19 10.04
N LEU A 335 -3.69 -3.78 8.93
CA LEU A 335 -3.97 -5.17 8.61
C LEU A 335 -3.32 -6.11 9.62
N ALA A 336 -2.06 -5.87 9.99
CA ALA A 336 -1.36 -6.66 11.01
C ALA A 336 -2.08 -6.63 12.36
N TYR A 337 -2.58 -5.46 12.78
CA TYR A 337 -3.43 -5.35 13.97
C TYR A 337 -4.74 -6.12 13.80
N THR A 338 -5.39 -6.02 12.65
CA THR A 338 -6.66 -6.73 12.41
C THR A 338 -6.48 -8.24 12.43
N GLN A 339 -5.36 -8.74 11.89
CA GLN A 339 -5.00 -10.15 11.92
C GLN A 339 -4.68 -10.65 13.34
N ASN A 340 -4.05 -9.81 14.17
CA ASN A 340 -3.59 -10.18 15.51
C ASN A 340 -3.96 -9.09 16.53
N PRO A 341 -5.26 -8.88 16.81
CA PRO A 341 -5.72 -7.77 17.62
C PRO A 341 -5.31 -7.96 19.07
N VAL A 342 -4.74 -6.90 19.65
CA VAL A 342 -4.37 -6.85 21.06
C VAL A 342 -5.04 -5.64 21.72
N PRO A 343 -5.44 -5.71 23.00
CA PRO A 343 -6.00 -4.56 23.69
C PRO A 343 -4.96 -3.44 23.81
N LEU A 344 -5.44 -2.20 24.01
CA LEU A 344 -4.61 -1.00 24.20
C LEU A 344 -3.42 -1.20 25.16
N SER A 345 -3.64 -1.95 26.25
CA SER A 345 -2.61 -2.25 27.27
C SER A 345 -1.42 -3.06 26.76
N GLN A 346 -1.50 -3.62 25.55
CA GLN A 346 -0.47 -4.45 24.92
C GLN A 346 0.10 -3.82 23.64
N LEU A 347 -0.38 -2.64 23.21
CA LEU A 347 0.09 -2.02 21.96
C LEU A 347 1.57 -1.61 22.02
N ASP A 348 2.11 -1.25 23.18
CA ASP A 348 3.52 -0.87 23.32
C ASP A 348 4.48 -2.01 22.96
N SER A 349 4.05 -3.27 23.15
CA SER A 349 4.83 -4.47 22.80
C SER A 349 4.40 -5.09 21.47
N PHE A 350 3.41 -4.53 20.78
CA PHE A 350 2.92 -5.03 19.51
C PHE A 350 3.93 -4.75 18.38
N GLU A 351 4.64 -5.79 17.97
CA GLU A 351 5.78 -5.71 17.05
C GLU A 351 5.51 -4.87 15.78
N PRO A 352 4.37 -5.03 15.07
CA PRO A 352 4.11 -4.27 13.84
C PRO A 352 4.05 -2.75 14.01
N LEU A 353 3.83 -2.24 15.23
CA LEU A 353 3.75 -0.80 15.51
C LEU A 353 5.01 -0.25 16.19
N LYS A 354 6.01 -1.09 16.49
CA LYS A 354 7.25 -0.64 17.13
C LYS A 354 8.06 0.29 16.23
N CYS A 355 8.91 1.09 16.86
CA CYS A 355 9.85 1.95 16.17
C CYS A 355 10.91 1.08 15.49
N ILE A 356 10.72 0.77 14.21
CA ILE A 356 11.78 0.19 13.40
C ILE A 356 12.62 1.36 12.89
N THR A 357 13.73 1.61 13.57
CA THR A 357 14.81 2.45 13.02
C THR A 357 15.96 1.50 12.74
N PRO A 358 16.38 1.35 11.47
CA PRO A 358 17.51 0.50 11.20
C PRO A 358 18.77 1.06 11.88
N THR A 359 19.56 0.20 12.52
CA THR A 359 20.87 0.60 13.04
C THR A 359 21.86 0.53 11.88
N ILE A 360 22.38 1.68 11.47
CA ILE A 360 23.22 1.79 10.27
C ILE A 360 24.58 2.32 10.67
N ASP A 361 25.64 1.74 10.10
CA ASP A 361 26.97 2.34 10.16
C ASP A 361 27.00 3.60 9.29
N PRO A 362 27.17 4.80 9.90
CA PRO A 362 27.14 6.07 9.17
C PRO A 362 28.34 6.27 8.24
N ASN A 363 29.32 5.35 8.25
CA ASN A 363 30.48 5.38 7.36
C ASN A 363 30.32 4.49 6.12
N LEU A 364 29.17 3.82 5.97
CA LEU A 364 28.87 3.05 4.77
C LEU A 364 28.62 3.98 3.59
N SER A 365 29.34 3.76 2.49
CA SER A 365 29.08 4.42 1.21
C SER A 365 28.48 3.41 0.24
N ILE A 366 27.16 3.24 0.32
CA ILE A 366 26.35 2.36 -0.53
C ILE A 366 25.00 3.02 -0.81
N CYS A 367 24.37 2.65 -1.93
CA CYS A 367 23.02 3.12 -2.28
C CYS A 367 21.98 2.13 -1.73
N ASN A 368 21.38 2.46 -0.58
CA ASN A 368 20.57 1.56 0.25
C ASN A 368 19.36 2.21 0.95
N GLY A 369 18.84 3.33 0.42
CA GLY A 369 17.72 4.12 0.93
C GLY A 369 18.06 5.07 2.08
N ILE A 370 19.33 5.42 2.28
CA ILE A 370 19.80 6.24 3.40
C ILE A 370 20.59 7.43 2.87
N PRO A 371 20.03 8.65 2.87
CA PRO A 371 20.63 9.79 2.18
C PRO A 371 22.11 10.05 2.49
N ALA A 372 22.56 9.80 3.73
CA ALA A 372 23.96 9.98 4.12
C ALA A 372 24.92 8.94 3.49
N ASN A 373 24.43 7.72 3.23
CA ASN A 373 25.23 6.64 2.64
C ASN A 373 25.28 6.74 1.11
N GLU A 374 24.22 7.28 0.50
CA GLU A 374 24.07 7.25 -0.96
C GLU A 374 24.74 8.42 -1.69
N GLU A 375 25.30 9.39 -0.97
CA GLU A 375 25.91 10.57 -1.56
C GLU A 375 26.96 10.18 -2.61
N GLY A 376 26.77 10.65 -3.85
CA GLY A 376 27.65 10.33 -4.98
C GLY A 376 27.49 8.92 -5.57
N THR A 377 26.61 8.08 -5.03
CA THR A 377 26.39 6.70 -5.50
C THR A 377 25.18 6.55 -6.43
N LEU A 378 24.30 7.55 -6.53
CA LEU A 378 23.08 7.47 -7.35
C LEU A 378 23.38 7.42 -8.86
N ALA A 379 22.63 6.62 -9.61
CA ALA A 379 22.62 6.69 -11.07
C ALA A 379 21.51 7.63 -11.54
N HIS A 380 21.85 8.62 -12.37
CA HIS A 380 20.89 9.54 -12.98
C HIS A 380 20.50 9.06 -14.39
N CYS A 381 19.23 8.69 -14.55
CA CYS A 381 18.69 8.18 -15.80
C CYS A 381 18.00 9.32 -16.55
N ALA A 382 18.76 9.99 -17.41
CA ALA A 382 18.36 11.21 -18.11
C ALA A 382 17.42 10.96 -19.31
N PHE A 383 16.27 10.31 -19.08
CA PHE A 383 15.21 10.22 -20.08
C PHE A 383 14.56 11.60 -20.33
N ASN A 384 14.18 11.87 -21.58
CA ASN A 384 13.69 13.18 -21.99
C ASN A 384 12.37 13.58 -21.31
N GLU A 385 11.47 12.63 -21.09
CA GLU A 385 10.13 12.90 -20.55
C GLU A 385 10.11 12.88 -19.03
N PHE A 386 10.74 11.88 -18.41
CA PHE A 386 10.76 11.68 -16.96
C PHE A 386 12.14 11.17 -16.51
N PRO A 387 13.10 12.06 -16.25
CA PRO A 387 14.36 11.66 -15.66
C PRO A 387 14.17 11.18 -14.22
N PHE A 388 14.91 10.16 -13.81
CA PHE A 388 14.84 9.63 -12.45
C PHE A 388 16.21 9.22 -11.92
N TYR A 389 16.30 8.99 -10.62
CA TYR A 389 17.47 8.41 -9.96
C TYR A 389 17.17 6.98 -9.52
N THR A 390 18.20 6.14 -9.51
CA THR A 390 18.12 4.75 -9.02
C THR A 390 19.46 4.31 -8.45
N CYS A 391 19.40 3.40 -7.47
CA CYS A 391 20.55 2.68 -6.97
C CYS A 391 21.04 1.58 -7.92
N TYR A 392 20.17 1.08 -8.80
CA TYR A 392 20.29 -0.23 -9.42
C TYR A 392 20.67 -0.18 -10.91
N GLY A 393 21.05 1.00 -11.40
CA GLY A 393 21.55 1.22 -12.76
C GLY A 393 20.45 1.55 -13.76
N CYS A 394 20.77 2.45 -14.67
CA CYS A 394 19.81 2.99 -15.63
C CYS A 394 19.47 2.00 -16.72
N PRO A 395 18.18 1.80 -17.04
CA PRO A 395 17.81 0.98 -18.19
C PRO A 395 18.13 1.69 -19.51
N VAL A 396 18.27 0.94 -20.61
CA VAL A 396 18.49 1.49 -21.96
C VAL A 396 17.27 2.25 -22.49
N THR A 397 16.08 1.86 -22.04
CA THR A 397 14.79 2.47 -22.36
C THR A 397 13.97 2.60 -21.08
N PRO A 398 12.99 3.52 -21.01
CA PRO A 398 12.01 3.49 -19.93
C PRO A 398 11.33 2.10 -19.82
N PRO A 399 11.03 1.63 -18.60
CA PRO A 399 10.20 0.43 -18.42
C PRO A 399 8.83 0.60 -19.08
N THR A 400 8.33 -0.46 -19.70
CA THR A 400 6.97 -0.53 -20.26
C THR A 400 6.28 -1.79 -19.79
N VAL A 401 4.97 -1.89 -20.01
CA VAL A 401 4.19 -3.08 -19.68
C VAL A 401 4.74 -4.34 -20.38
N GLU A 402 5.23 -4.21 -21.61
CA GLU A 402 5.86 -5.30 -22.37
C GLU A 402 7.28 -5.60 -21.91
N ASN A 403 7.97 -4.62 -21.32
CA ASN A 403 9.34 -4.75 -20.84
C ASN A 403 9.56 -3.99 -19.52
N PRO A 404 9.07 -4.52 -18.39
CA PRO A 404 9.19 -3.86 -17.09
C PRO A 404 10.60 -3.86 -16.48
N ASN A 405 11.53 -4.64 -17.05
CA ASN A 405 12.94 -4.67 -16.61
C ASN A 405 13.91 -4.66 -17.80
N PRO A 406 14.02 -3.53 -18.53
CA PRO A 406 14.91 -3.45 -19.68
C PRO A 406 16.38 -3.66 -19.29
N PRO A 407 17.24 -4.08 -20.25
CA PRO A 407 18.68 -4.14 -20.04
C PRO A 407 19.25 -2.82 -19.52
N GLN A 408 20.31 -2.87 -18.72
CA GLN A 408 21.01 -1.67 -18.27
C GLN A 408 21.81 -1.02 -19.40
N LYS A 409 21.78 0.32 -19.43
CA LYS A 409 22.75 1.15 -20.13
C LYS A 409 24.02 1.17 -19.30
N VAL A 410 25.08 0.55 -19.82
CA VAL A 410 26.42 0.54 -19.20
C VAL A 410 27.36 1.34 -20.08
N GLU A 411 28.04 2.34 -19.51
CA GLU A 411 29.04 3.12 -20.22
C GLU A 411 30.30 2.30 -20.50
N ASP A 412 31.04 2.64 -21.54
CA ASP A 412 32.26 1.93 -21.93
C ASP A 412 33.26 1.88 -20.76
N GLY A 413 33.61 0.67 -20.33
CA GLY A 413 34.54 0.44 -19.22
C GLY A 413 33.91 0.42 -17.81
N ALA A 414 32.61 0.74 -17.69
CA ALA A 414 31.87 0.57 -16.44
C ALA A 414 31.33 -0.86 -16.29
N GLN A 415 30.98 -1.26 -15.07
CA GLN A 415 30.24 -2.50 -14.80
C GLN A 415 28.75 -2.18 -14.59
N PRO A 416 27.83 -3.07 -15.00
CA PRO A 416 26.43 -2.95 -14.63
C PRO A 416 26.27 -3.01 -13.11
N ARG A 417 25.26 -2.33 -12.58
CA ARG A 417 24.89 -2.46 -11.18
C ARG A 417 24.07 -3.73 -10.97
N HIS A 418 24.09 -4.24 -9.76
CA HIS A 418 23.38 -5.47 -9.41
C HIS A 418 22.02 -5.16 -8.78
N ARG A 419 20.96 -5.75 -9.34
CA ARG A 419 19.61 -5.69 -8.77
C ARG A 419 19.56 -6.41 -7.42
N LEU A 420 18.61 -6.04 -6.56
CA LEU A 420 18.45 -6.64 -5.23
C LEU A 420 18.21 -8.16 -5.35
N PRO A 421 19.06 -9.04 -4.78
CA PRO A 421 18.83 -10.49 -4.84
C PRO A 421 17.80 -10.93 -3.80
N ALA A 422 17.22 -12.11 -4.00
CA ALA A 422 16.24 -12.68 -3.08
C ALA A 422 16.81 -13.00 -1.68
N ASN A 423 18.12 -13.00 -1.47
CA ASN A 423 18.76 -13.35 -0.19
C ASN A 423 19.41 -12.16 0.54
N CYS A 424 19.06 -10.92 0.18
CA CYS A 424 19.51 -9.72 0.88
C CYS A 424 18.39 -8.69 0.94
N SER A 425 18.34 -7.91 2.01
CA SER A 425 17.46 -6.74 2.11
C SER A 425 18.14 -5.52 1.50
N THR A 426 17.33 -4.62 0.93
CA THR A 426 17.71 -3.31 0.38
C THR A 426 18.68 -2.55 1.27
N LEU A 427 18.42 -2.57 2.58
CA LEU A 427 19.20 -1.88 3.60
C LEU A 427 20.67 -2.31 3.65
N PHE A 428 20.95 -3.56 3.31
CA PHE A 428 22.28 -4.17 3.42
C PHE A 428 22.89 -4.55 2.07
N TRP A 429 22.25 -4.19 0.96
CA TRP A 429 22.71 -4.54 -0.37
C TRP A 429 23.60 -3.43 -0.95
N ASP A 430 24.81 -3.78 -1.39
CA ASP A 430 25.66 -2.90 -2.20
C ASP A 430 25.39 -3.18 -3.69
N PRO A 431 24.60 -2.34 -4.38
CA PRO A 431 24.26 -2.56 -5.79
C PRO A 431 25.43 -2.27 -6.74
N ILE A 432 26.51 -1.63 -6.29
CA ILE A 432 27.69 -1.36 -7.12
C ILE A 432 28.63 -2.57 -7.10
N LYS A 433 28.83 -3.19 -5.92
CA LYS A 433 29.70 -4.37 -5.78
C LYS A 433 28.97 -5.70 -5.94
N GLY A 434 27.65 -5.71 -5.82
CA GLY A 434 26.86 -6.94 -5.81
C GLY A 434 27.07 -7.78 -4.55
N GLU A 435 27.21 -7.13 -3.40
CA GLU A 435 27.52 -7.78 -2.12
C GLU A 435 26.45 -7.49 -1.06
N CYS A 436 26.02 -8.53 -0.33
CA CYS A 436 25.20 -8.36 0.87
C CYS A 436 26.10 -8.11 2.09
N LEU A 437 25.93 -6.98 2.74
CA LEU A 437 26.71 -6.56 3.90
C LEU A 437 26.17 -7.11 5.22
N CYS A 438 25.00 -7.76 5.21
CA CYS A 438 24.49 -8.44 6.40
C CYS A 438 25.38 -9.64 6.76
N ARG A 439 25.89 -9.65 8.00
CA ARG A 439 26.76 -10.73 8.51
C ARG A 439 26.16 -11.51 9.69
N ASP A 440 25.03 -11.06 10.22
CA ASP A 440 24.42 -11.59 11.44
C ASP A 440 22.98 -12.05 11.21
N ASP A 441 22.48 -12.97 12.04
CA ASP A 441 21.13 -13.55 11.90
C ASP A 441 20.00 -12.53 11.98
N THR A 442 20.25 -11.36 12.60
CA THR A 442 19.26 -10.29 12.80
C THR A 442 18.91 -9.52 11.53
N CYS A 443 19.77 -9.58 10.51
CA CYS A 443 19.56 -8.92 9.22
C CYS A 443 19.41 -9.92 8.06
N MET A 444 19.52 -11.23 8.33
CA MET A 444 19.35 -12.25 7.31
C MET A 444 17.97 -12.13 6.70
N PHE A 445 17.93 -12.17 5.37
CA PHE A 445 16.72 -11.95 4.61
C PHE A 445 16.57 -13.01 3.54
N GLN A 446 15.35 -13.51 3.37
CA GLN A 446 14.98 -14.34 2.24
C GLN A 446 13.62 -13.90 1.71
N ASP A 447 13.61 -13.42 0.48
CA ASP A 447 12.41 -13.22 -0.30
C ASP A 447 11.91 -14.59 -0.77
N ILE A 448 10.82 -15.04 -0.18
CA ILE A 448 10.13 -16.29 -0.52
C ILE A 448 8.91 -16.04 -1.42
N SER A 449 8.82 -14.87 -2.05
CA SER A 449 7.78 -14.56 -3.02
C SER A 449 7.83 -15.50 -4.23
N ARG A 450 6.69 -15.60 -4.91
CA ARG A 450 6.59 -16.38 -6.15
C ARG A 450 7.34 -15.69 -7.30
N PRO A 451 7.74 -16.43 -8.34
CA PRO A 451 8.08 -15.87 -9.66
C PRO A 451 7.02 -14.91 -10.21
N ILE A 452 7.43 -13.73 -10.71
CA ILE A 452 6.52 -12.66 -11.18
C ILE A 452 6.55 -12.44 -12.72
N GLY A 453 7.30 -13.23 -13.49
CA GLY A 453 7.40 -13.05 -14.93
C GLY A 453 6.35 -13.75 -15.80
N PRO A 454 6.32 -13.42 -17.12
CA PRO A 454 5.49 -14.14 -18.09
C PRO A 454 5.70 -15.66 -17.98
N ASN A 455 4.59 -16.41 -17.97
CA ASN A 455 4.58 -17.88 -17.79
C ASN A 455 5.23 -18.38 -16.48
N GLY A 456 5.24 -17.56 -15.42
CA GLY A 456 5.87 -17.92 -14.14
C GLY A 456 7.40 -17.84 -14.18
N ALA A 457 7.98 -17.06 -15.11
CA ALA A 457 9.41 -16.82 -15.13
C ALA A 457 9.87 -16.18 -13.81
N ASN A 458 11.00 -16.67 -13.27
CA ASN A 458 11.56 -16.11 -12.05
C ASN A 458 12.26 -14.79 -12.35
N LEU A 459 11.50 -13.70 -12.26
CA LEU A 459 11.99 -12.32 -12.35
C LEU A 459 12.18 -11.69 -10.98
N THR A 460 12.17 -12.50 -9.91
CA THR A 460 12.34 -12.02 -8.55
C THR A 460 13.82 -11.90 -8.23
N GLY A 461 14.32 -10.66 -8.20
CA GLY A 461 15.61 -10.31 -7.66
C GLY A 461 16.85 -10.76 -8.44
N GLY A 462 17.94 -10.03 -8.23
CA GLY A 462 19.27 -10.31 -8.76
C GLY A 462 19.48 -9.99 -10.24
N GLY A 463 20.71 -10.21 -10.72
CA GLY A 463 21.10 -9.97 -12.11
C GLY A 463 21.27 -8.48 -12.46
N ILE A 464 21.16 -8.17 -13.76
CA ILE A 464 21.45 -6.84 -14.33
C ILE A 464 20.33 -6.30 -15.24
N GLY A 465 19.17 -6.97 -15.30
CA GLY A 465 18.11 -6.72 -16.30
C GLY A 465 18.36 -7.45 -17.62
N GLY A 466 17.36 -7.50 -18.52
CA GLY A 466 17.47 -8.25 -19.78
C GLY A 466 16.14 -8.70 -20.39
N ALA A 467 16.14 -9.01 -21.70
CA ALA A 467 14.97 -9.53 -22.39
C ALA A 467 14.59 -10.96 -21.91
N PHE A 468 13.28 -11.25 -21.91
CA PHE A 468 12.67 -12.49 -21.42
C PHE A 468 12.97 -13.71 -22.30
N ASN A 469 14.23 -14.15 -22.40
CA ASN A 469 14.57 -15.41 -23.06
C ASN A 469 14.49 -16.57 -22.06
N SER A 470 13.64 -17.52 -22.41
CA SER A 470 13.35 -18.77 -21.72
C SER A 470 14.58 -19.68 -21.61
N THR A 471 15.43 -19.47 -20.60
CA THR A 471 16.37 -20.48 -20.10
C THR A 471 16.65 -20.21 -18.63
N ILE A 472 15.92 -20.90 -17.74
CA ILE A 472 16.17 -20.92 -16.30
C ILE A 472 16.76 -22.31 -15.96
N PRO A 473 17.82 -22.42 -15.15
CA PRO A 473 18.21 -23.69 -14.52
C PRO A 473 17.11 -24.13 -13.55
N GLU A 474 16.57 -25.35 -13.70
CA GLU A 474 15.55 -25.92 -12.80
C GLU A 474 15.90 -25.72 -11.32
N GLY A 475 15.15 -24.84 -10.64
CA GLY A 475 15.09 -24.78 -9.18
C GLY A 475 13.99 -25.74 -8.68
N ASP A 476 14.30 -26.50 -7.64
CA ASP A 476 13.46 -27.56 -7.06
C ASP A 476 12.00 -27.13 -6.84
N PRO A 477 11.00 -27.80 -7.46
CA PRO A 477 9.59 -27.39 -7.48
C PRO A 477 8.83 -27.65 -6.16
N LYS A 478 9.49 -27.73 -5.01
CA LYS A 478 8.86 -28.17 -3.75
C LYS A 478 9.08 -27.23 -2.57
N LYS A 479 8.40 -26.06 -2.59
CA LYS A 479 7.60 -25.55 -1.46
C LYS A 479 6.92 -24.23 -1.85
N TYR A 480 5.62 -24.29 -2.11
CA TYR A 480 4.77 -23.11 -2.07
C TYR A 480 4.61 -22.66 -0.62
N ILE A 481 4.97 -21.42 -0.30
CA ILE A 481 4.64 -20.77 0.97
C ILE A 481 3.92 -19.47 0.60
N PRO A 482 2.61 -19.33 0.84
CA PRO A 482 1.90 -18.08 0.60
C PRO A 482 2.41 -16.99 1.55
N PHE A 483 2.31 -15.72 1.16
CA PHE A 483 2.65 -14.57 2.01
C PHE A 483 1.95 -14.58 3.37
N ASN A 484 0.80 -15.25 3.47
CA ASN A 484 -0.03 -15.37 4.67
C ASN A 484 0.30 -16.59 5.56
N ALA A 485 1.40 -17.30 5.31
CA ALA A 485 1.86 -18.33 6.24
C ALA A 485 2.31 -17.66 7.54
N ALA A 486 1.40 -17.61 8.53
CA ALA A 486 1.67 -17.11 9.87
C ALA A 486 3.05 -17.59 10.33
N THR A 487 3.97 -16.64 10.53
CA THR A 487 5.25 -16.89 11.17
C THR A 487 4.96 -17.28 12.62
N GLY A 488 4.74 -18.57 12.84
CA GLY A 488 4.74 -19.13 14.18
C GLY A 488 6.10 -18.84 14.80
N PHE A 489 6.11 -18.07 15.88
CA PHE A 489 7.27 -17.82 16.71
C PHE A 489 7.91 -19.16 17.12
N GLY A 490 8.97 -19.55 16.40
CA GLY A 490 9.80 -20.69 16.73
C GLY A 490 10.71 -20.34 17.88
N GLY A 491 10.23 -20.53 19.12
CA GLY A 491 11.06 -20.47 20.31
C GLY A 491 12.11 -21.58 20.28
N ALA A 492 13.39 -21.18 20.26
CA ALA A 492 14.50 -22.08 20.54
C ALA A 492 14.48 -22.43 22.03
N GLY A 493 14.02 -23.64 22.34
CA GLY A 493 13.99 -24.20 23.70
C GLY A 493 13.87 -25.71 23.62
N ALA A 494 14.98 -26.36 23.27
CA ALA A 494 15.10 -27.81 23.24
C ALA A 494 14.84 -28.41 24.64
N TRP A 495 13.79 -29.20 24.78
CA TRP A 495 13.69 -30.22 25.83
C TRP A 495 13.31 -31.55 25.20
N ILE A 496 14.26 -32.49 25.31
CA ILE A 496 14.15 -33.89 24.94
C ILE A 496 13.11 -34.54 25.85
N ALA A 497 12.03 -35.08 25.27
CA ALA A 497 11.14 -36.03 25.94
C ALA A 497 11.18 -37.36 25.16
N VAL A 498 11.93 -38.30 25.72
CA VAL A 498 11.95 -39.71 25.30
C VAL A 498 10.61 -40.33 25.69
N VAL A 499 9.82 -40.76 24.69
CA VAL A 499 8.63 -41.58 24.92
C VAL A 499 8.99 -43.03 24.63
N PHE A 500 9.03 -43.85 25.68
CA PHE A 500 9.01 -45.31 25.58
C PHE A 500 7.65 -45.76 25.07
N GLY A 501 7.64 -46.44 23.92
CA GLY A 501 6.47 -47.16 23.42
C GLY A 501 6.23 -48.44 24.21
N ALA A 502 5.01 -48.62 24.69
CA ALA A 502 4.49 -49.92 25.11
C ALA A 502 3.26 -50.25 24.25
N LEU A 503 3.41 -51.28 23.42
CA LEU A 503 2.33 -51.98 22.74
C LEU A 503 1.32 -52.51 23.78
N VAL A 504 0.02 -52.31 23.52
CA VAL A 504 -0.98 -53.32 23.89
C VAL A 504 -1.93 -53.51 22.72
N VAL A 505 -2.02 -54.78 22.35
CA VAL A 505 -2.79 -55.38 21.26
C VAL A 505 -4.25 -55.52 21.66
N GLU A 506 -5.10 -55.20 20.70
CA GLU A 506 -6.55 -55.39 20.69
C GLU A 506 -6.90 -56.89 20.65
N ILE A 507 -7.72 -57.38 21.58
CA ILE A 507 -8.43 -58.65 21.47
C ILE A 507 -9.91 -58.43 21.77
N CYS A 508 -10.72 -58.84 20.79
CA CYS A 508 -12.16 -58.94 20.65
C CYS A 508 -13.03 -59.05 21.92
N ALA A 509 -14.14 -58.29 21.93
CA ALA A 509 -15.51 -58.81 21.82
C ALA A 509 -16.49 -57.67 21.50
#